data_AF-A0A4R2CSW3-F1
#
_entry.id   AF-A0A4R2CSW3-F1
#
_cell.length_a   1.000
_cell.length_b   1.000
_cell.length_c   1.000
_cell.angle_alpha   90.00
_cell.angle_beta   90.00
_cell.angle_gamma   90.00
#
_symmetry.space_group_name_H-M   'P 1'
#
loop_
_entity.id
_entity.type
_entity.pdbx_description
1 polymer ?
#
loop_
_entity_poly.entity_id
_entity_poly.type
_entity_poly.pdbx_seq_one_letter_code
_entity_poly.pdbx_strand_id
1 'polypeptide(L)' 'MDEPTSVFRSTTERTAWSIAARHLAAGQKDPVPMIVDAIEEERQRCIDLFVAATGDRSAVPVFMVDPDHEW' A
#
# COMPACT_ATOMS: atom_id res chain seq x y z
N MET A 1 -16.76 13.98 -28.14
CA MET A 1 -17.14 13.09 -27.02
C MET A 1 -16.03 13.30 -26.01
N ASP A 2 -16.27 14.13 -24.99
CA ASP A 2 -15.24 14.42 -23.99
C ASP A 2 -15.02 13.15 -23.18
N GLU A 3 -13.84 12.53 -23.30
CA GLU A 3 -13.45 11.47 -22.39
C GLU A 3 -13.46 12.05 -20.97
N PRO A 4 -14.11 11.39 -20.01
CA PRO A 4 -14.08 11.84 -18.63
C PRO A 4 -12.62 11.83 -18.18
N THR A 5 -12.05 13.02 -18.07
CA THR A 5 -10.67 13.20 -17.61
C THR A 5 -10.63 12.65 -16.20
N SER A 6 -9.90 11.56 -16.00
CA SER A 6 -9.76 10.94 -14.68
C SER A 6 -9.35 12.02 -13.68
N VAL A 7 -10.10 12.16 -12.58
CA VAL A 7 -9.80 13.11 -11.49
C VAL A 7 -8.37 12.91 -10.96
N PHE A 8 -7.86 11.69 -11.06
CA PHE A 8 -6.50 11.32 -10.72
C PHE A 8 -5.64 11.16 -11.98
N ARG A 9 -4.41 11.67 -11.94
CA ARG A 9 -3.40 11.59 -13.00
C ARG A 9 -2.76 10.20 -13.09
N SER A 10 -2.89 9.38 -12.04
CA SER A 10 -2.38 8.01 -11.99
C SER A 10 -3.16 7.13 -11.02
N THR A 11 -2.97 5.80 -11.14
CA THR A 11 -3.44 4.83 -10.13
C THR A 11 -2.74 5.04 -8.78
N THR A 12 -1.47 5.45 -8.79
CA THR A 12 -0.73 5.83 -7.59
C THR A 12 -1.40 6.98 -6.85
N GLU A 13 -1.78 8.04 -7.58
CA GLU A 13 -2.45 9.21 -6.99
C GLU A 13 -3.83 8.84 -6.43
N ARG A 14 -4.59 7.98 -7.12
CA ARG A 14 -5.86 7.45 -6.61
C ARG A 14 -5.69 6.64 -5.32
N THR A 15 -4.63 5.83 -5.24
CA THR A 15 -4.34 5.00 -4.07
C THR A 15 -3.93 5.88 -2.89
N ALA A 16 -3.00 6.81 -3.12
CA ALA A 16 -2.59 7.81 -2.13
C ALA A 16 -3.78 8.62 -1.60
N TRP A 17 -4.69 9.05 -2.50
CA TRP A 17 -5.91 9.74 -2.09
C TRP A 17 -6.82 8.85 -1.25
N SER A 18 -6.99 7.58 -1.61
CA SER A 18 -7.85 6.65 -0.86
C SER A 18 -7.33 6.43 0.56
N ILE A 19 -6.03 6.23 0.73
CA ILE A 19 -5.38 6.12 2.04
C ILE A 19 -5.59 7.42 2.82
N ALA A 20 -5.23 8.56 2.23
CA ALA A 20 -5.36 9.86 2.87
C ALA A 20 -6.80 10.17 3.29
N ALA A 21 -7.79 9.87 2.44
CA ALA A 21 -9.20 10.10 2.72
C ALA A 21 -9.68 9.30 3.95
N ARG A 22 -9.26 8.04 4.10
CA ARG A 22 -9.59 7.23 5.31
C ARG A 22 -9.06 7.88 6.58
N HIS A 23 -7.79 8.29 6.58
CA HIS A 23 -7.17 8.92 7.74
C HIS A 23 -7.79 10.29 8.06
N LEU A 24 -8.00 11.13 7.05
CA LEU A 24 -8.61 12.45 7.22
C LEU A 24 -10.05 12.33 7.72
N ALA A 25 -10.84 11.37 7.22
CA ALA A 25 -12.19 11.11 7.69
C ALA A 25 -12.23 10.65 9.16
N ALA A 26 -11.18 10.00 9.65
CA ALA A 26 -11.00 9.64 11.06
C ALA A 26 -10.53 10.82 11.93
N GLY A 27 -10.34 12.02 11.36
CA GLY A 27 -9.84 13.19 12.08
C GLY A 27 -8.34 13.14 12.37
N GLN A 28 -7.60 12.26 11.69
CA GLN A 28 -6.16 12.10 11.87
C GLN A 28 -5.43 13.37 11.41
N LYS A 29 -4.65 13.96 12.31
CA LYS A 29 -3.85 15.18 12.03
C LYS A 29 -2.37 14.89 11.82
N ASP A 30 -1.86 13.85 12.47
CA ASP A 30 -0.48 13.40 12.29
C ASP A 30 -0.40 12.54 11.01
N PRO A 31 0.46 12.90 10.03
CA PRO A 31 0.62 12.13 8.80
C PRO A 31 1.34 10.80 9.00
N VAL A 32 2.03 10.56 10.11
CA VAL A 32 2.83 9.34 10.31
C VAL A 32 1.99 8.07 10.15
N PRO A 33 0.81 7.90 10.78
CA PRO A 33 -0.02 6.72 10.57
C PRO A 33 -0.48 6.51 9.12
N MET A 34 -0.69 7.59 8.36
CA MET A 34 -1.03 7.50 6.93
C MET A 34 0.14 6.96 6.10
N ILE A 35 1.37 7.37 6.43
CA ILE A 35 2.57 6.89 5.76
C ILE A 35 2.83 5.41 6.13
N VAL A 36 2.65 5.05 7.40
CA VAL A 36 2.76 3.66 7.85
C VAL A 36 1.77 2.76 7.11
N ASP A 37 0.50 3.16 7.02
CA ASP A 37 -0.53 2.40 6.27
C ASP A 37 -0.13 2.20 4.80
N ALA A 38 0.38 3.26 4.15
CA ALA A 38 0.86 3.17 2.77
C ALA A 38 2.04 2.21 2.59
N ILE A 39 2.98 2.18 3.54
CA ILE A 39 4.13 1.28 3.51
C ILE A 39 3.67 -0.18 3.69
N GLU A 40 2.75 -0.43 4.62
CA GLU A 40 2.22 -1.77 4.87
C GLU A 40 1.36 -2.28 3.70
N GLU A 41 0.57 -1.44 3.05
CA GLU A 41 -0.16 -1.80 1.82
C GLU A 41 0.81 -2.20 0.68
N GLU A 42 1.88 -1.44 0.45
CA GLU A 42 2.86 -1.77 -0.59
C GLU A 42 3.67 -3.02 -0.23
N ARG A 43 4.02 -3.22 1.06
CA ARG A 43 4.63 -4.47 1.55
C ARG A 43 3.77 -5.67 1.25
N GLN A 44 2.47 -5.61 1.59
CA GLN A 44 1.54 -6.70 1.31
C GLN A 44 1.43 -6.97 -0.19
N ARG A 45 1.39 -5.92 -1.02
CA ARG A 45 1.41 -6.05 -2.47
C ARG A 45 2.68 -6.75 -2.98
N CYS A 46 3.85 -6.41 -2.45
CA CYS A 46 5.09 -7.10 -2.78
C CYS A 46 5.06 -8.58 -2.39
N ILE A 47 4.51 -8.92 -1.23
CA ILE A 47 4.30 -10.31 -0.81
C ILE A 47 3.37 -11.02 -1.81
N ASP A 48 2.24 -10.43 -2.15
CA ASP A 48 1.27 -11.05 -3.06
C ASP A 48 1.85 -11.27 -4.45
N LEU A 49 2.65 -10.33 -4.96
CA LEU A 49 3.40 -10.48 -6.22
C LEU A 49 4.43 -11.61 -6.13
N PHE A 50 5.15 -11.71 -5.01
CA PHE A 50 6.10 -12.80 -4.79
C PHE A 50 5.40 -14.17 -4.78
N VAL A 51 4.27 -14.29 -4.06
CA VAL A 51 3.48 -15.52 -4.02
C VAL A 51 2.91 -15.85 -5.39
N ALA A 52 2.43 -14.86 -6.15
CA ALA A 52 1.94 -15.07 -7.50
C ALA A 52 3.05 -15.54 -8.46
N ALA A 53 4.28 -15.06 -8.29
CA ALA A 53 5.42 -15.43 -9.12
C ALA A 53 6.00 -16.81 -8.77
N THR A 54 6.02 -17.18 -7.49
CA THR A 54 6.63 -18.42 -7.00
C THR A 54 5.63 -19.57 -6.85
N GLY A 55 4.34 -19.26 -6.70
CA GLY A 55 3.32 -20.23 -6.32
C GLY A 55 3.44 -20.74 -4.87
N ASP A 56 4.37 -20.19 -4.10
CA ASP A 56 4.70 -20.70 -2.77
C ASP A 56 4.77 -19.56 -1.74
N ARG A 57 3.76 -19.50 -0.87
CA ARG A 57 3.71 -18.54 0.23
C ARG A 57 4.70 -18.84 1.35
N SER A 58 5.13 -20.10 1.50
CA SER A 58 6.10 -20.47 2.53
C SER A 58 7.51 -19.96 2.21
N ALA A 59 7.78 -19.66 0.95
CA ALA A 59 9.04 -19.09 0.49
C ALA A 59 9.17 -17.57 0.69
N VAL A 60 8.14 -16.90 1.20
CA VAL A 60 8.19 -15.45 1.47
C VAL A 60 9.23 -15.19 2.56
N PRO A 61 10.26 -14.37 2.30
CA PRO A 61 11.29 -14.05 3.30
C PRO A 61 10.70 -13.39 4.55
N VAL A 62 11.23 -13.75 5.73
CA VAL A 62 10.70 -13.26 7.01
C VAL A 62 10.72 -11.73 7.11
N PHE A 63 11.76 -11.07 6.59
CA PHE A 63 11.88 -9.60 6.60
C PHE A 63 10.81 -8.89 5.75
N MET A 64 10.16 -9.60 4.82
CA MET A 64 9.03 -9.06 4.07
C MET A 64 7.75 -9.10 4.90
N VAL A 65 7.61 -10.08 5.80
CA VAL A 65 6.44 -10.26 6.66
C VAL A 65 6.57 -9.43 7.95
N ASP A 66 7.78 -9.40 8.51
CA ASP A 66 8.12 -8.72 9.74
C ASP A 66 9.32 -7.78 9.49
N PRO A 67 9.08 -6.48 9.26
CA PRO A 67 10.16 -5.51 9.03
C PRO A 67 11.07 -5.31 10.24
N ASP A 68 10.59 -5.64 11.44
CA ASP A 68 11.32 -5.46 12.69
C ASP A 68 12.09 -6.74 13.09
N HIS A 69 12.10 -7.75 12.21
CA HIS A 69 12.84 -8.98 12.44
C HIS A 69 14.35 -8.72 12.43
N GLU A 70 14.95 -8.69 13.61
CA GLU A 70 16.40 -8.65 13.79
C GLU A 70 17.02 -10.01 13.45
N TRP A 71 18.14 -9.98 12.71
CA TRP A 71 18.85 -11.15 12.16
C TRP A 71 19.91 -11.72 13.10
#